data_AF-A0A1I3T9U1-F1
#
_entry.id   AF-A0A1I3T9U1-F1
#
_cell.length_a   1.000
_cell.length_b   1.000
_cell.length_c   1.000
_cell.angle_alpha   90.00
_cell.angle_beta   90.00
_cell.angle_gamma   90.00
#
_symmetry.space_group_name_H-M   'P 1'
#
loop_
_entity.id
_entity.type
_entity.pdbx_description
1 polymer ?
#
loop_
_entity_poly.entity_id
_entity_poly.type
_entity_poly.pdbx_seq_one_letter_code
_entity_poly.pdbx_strand_id
1 'polypeptide(L)'
;MPKKGITGHDDWVLTEALATALVALEQLEEKHQPSAHMDDIRKLLSNGKEPAAVSLHLAQAKCRLFPDLDPLEIYREYGIGEEYG
;
A
#
# COMPACT_ATOMS: atom_id res chain seq x y z
N MET A 1 13.89 16.70 -14.33
CA MET A 1 15.28 16.46 -13.88
C MET A 1 15.24 15.46 -12.73
N PRO A 2 15.99 14.35 -12.76
CA PRO A 2 16.08 13.45 -11.62
C PRO A 2 16.65 14.22 -10.42
N LYS A 3 15.94 14.22 -9.29
CA LYS A 3 16.42 14.87 -8.07
C LYS A 3 17.64 14.09 -7.59
N LYS A 4 18.78 14.79 -7.48
CA LYS A 4 20.05 14.22 -7.02
C LYS A 4 19.82 13.55 -5.66
N GLY A 5 19.95 12.21 -5.60
CA GLY A 5 19.89 11.45 -4.34
C GLY A 5 18.62 10.64 -4.07
N ILE A 6 17.60 10.65 -4.94
CA ILE A 6 16.49 9.69 -4.88
C ILE A 6 16.74 8.62 -5.93
N THR A 7 17.04 7.41 -5.47
CA THR A 7 17.18 6.19 -6.26
C THR A 7 15.83 5.48 -6.37
N GLY A 8 15.73 4.49 -7.27
CA GLY A 8 14.53 3.64 -7.32
C GLY A 8 14.25 2.89 -6.00
N HIS A 9 15.27 2.70 -5.16
CA HIS A 9 15.10 2.13 -3.83
C HIS A 9 14.37 3.09 -2.87
N ASP A 10 14.70 4.38 -2.91
CA ASP A 10 14.06 5.39 -2.08
C ASP A 10 12.56 5.52 -2.41
N ASP A 11 12.23 5.49 -3.71
CA ASP A 11 10.84 5.48 -4.18
C ASP A 11 10.09 4.23 -3.70
N TRP A 12 10.75 3.07 -3.71
CA TRP A 12 10.17 1.81 -3.21
C TRP A 12 9.92 1.89 -1.70
N VAL A 13 10.89 2.36 -0.92
CA VAL A 13 10.76 2.53 0.55
C VAL A 13 9.64 3.50 0.89
N LEU A 14 9.52 4.63 0.18
CA LEU A 14 8.45 5.59 0.38
C LEU A 14 7.08 4.98 0.08
N THR A 15 6.98 4.20 -1.01
CA THR A 15 5.73 3.53 -1.40
C THR A 15 5.31 2.51 -0.34
N GLU A 16 6.24 1.70 0.15
CA GLU A 16 6.00 0.74 1.23
C GLU A 16 5.59 1.40 2.55
N ALA A 17 6.22 2.52 2.91
CA ALA A 17 5.88 3.28 4.11
C ALA A 17 4.46 3.86 4.03
N LEU A 18 4.10 4.44 2.88
CA LEU A 18 2.76 4.98 2.64
C LEU A 18 1.69 3.88 2.65
N ALA A 19 1.96 2.73 2.03
CA ALA A 19 1.04 1.59 2.01
C ALA A 19 0.82 1.05 3.43
N THR A 20 1.90 0.91 4.20
CA THR A 20 1.84 0.49 5.61
C THR A 20 1.03 1.47 6.47
N ALA A 21 1.25 2.76 6.30
CA ALA A 21 0.48 3.78 7.00
C ALA A 21 -1.01 3.71 6.64
N LEU A 22 -1.35 3.59 5.35
CA LEU A 22 -2.75 3.51 4.91
C LEU A 22 -3.46 2.30 5.49
N VAL A 23 -2.87 1.10 5.35
CA VAL A 23 -3.47 -0.14 5.86
C VAL A 23 -3.66 -0.08 7.37
N ALA A 24 -2.69 0.47 8.11
CA ALA A 24 -2.81 0.64 9.56
C ALA A 24 -3.94 1.62 9.95
N LEU A 25 -4.08 2.74 9.23
CA LEU A 25 -5.14 3.71 9.47
C LEU A 25 -6.54 3.12 9.19
N GLU A 26 -6.66 2.25 8.18
CA GLU A 26 -7.93 1.57 7.86
C GLU A 26 -8.41 0.61 8.96
N GLN A 27 -7.54 0.22 9.91
CA GLN A 27 -7.91 -0.62 11.06
C GLN A 27 -8.52 0.17 12.22
N LEU A 28 -8.39 1.50 12.20
CA LEU A 28 -8.99 2.34 13.23
C LEU A 28 -10.51 2.36 13.06
N GLU A 29 -11.23 2.50 14.18
CA GLU A 29 -12.65 2.85 14.12
C GLU A 29 -12.84 4.11 13.27
N GLU A 30 -13.89 4.14 12.44
CA GLU A 30 -14.12 5.19 11.43
C GLU A 30 -14.01 6.62 12.00
N LYS A 31 -14.54 6.86 13.21
CA LYS A 31 -14.49 8.16 13.88
C LYS A 31 -13.06 8.65 14.24
N HIS A 32 -12.08 7.74 14.25
CA HIS A 32 -10.69 8.03 14.52
C HIS A 32 -9.82 8.07 13.25
N GLN A 33 -10.40 7.72 12.09
CA GLN A 33 -9.67 7.76 10.83
C GLN A 33 -9.45 9.21 10.37
N PRO A 34 -8.19 9.62 10.12
CA PRO A 34 -7.90 10.96 9.65
C PRO A 34 -8.15 11.04 8.12
N SER A 35 -9.41 11.06 7.69
CA SER A 35 -9.81 10.86 6.28
C SER A 35 -9.06 11.74 5.29
N ALA A 36 -8.87 13.03 5.61
CA ALA A 36 -8.12 13.95 4.74
C ALA A 36 -6.66 13.51 4.53
N HIS A 37 -5.98 13.03 5.58
CA HIS A 37 -4.61 12.52 5.47
C HIS A 37 -4.58 11.19 4.69
N MET A 38 -5.57 10.32 4.90
CA MET A 38 -5.68 9.06 4.16
C MET A 38 -5.89 9.31 2.66
N ASP A 39 -6.69 10.30 2.29
CA ASP A 39 -6.88 10.68 0.89
C ASP A 39 -5.60 11.21 0.26
N ASP A 40 -4.82 12.00 1.00
CA ASP A 40 -3.52 12.46 0.52
C ASP A 40 -2.51 11.32 0.39
N ILE A 41 -2.51 10.35 1.33
CA ILE A 41 -1.70 9.13 1.23
C ILE A 41 -2.08 8.31 -0.01
N ARG A 42 -3.39 8.14 -0.30
CA ARG A 42 -3.86 7.45 -1.51
C ARG A 42 -3.37 8.14 -2.79
N LYS A 43 -3.45 9.48 -2.85
CA LYS A 43 -2.92 10.25 -3.99
C LYS A 43 -1.42 10.07 -4.15
N LEU A 44 -0.66 10.10 -3.05
CA LEU A 44 0.80 9.93 -3.05
C LEU A 44 1.19 8.53 -3.51
N LEU A 45 0.48 7.49 -3.07
CA LEU A 45 0.68 6.10 -3.48
C LEU A 45 0.47 5.90 -4.98
N SER A 46 -0.61 6.47 -5.53
CA SER A 46 -0.94 6.33 -6.95
C SER A 46 -0.11 7.22 -7.89
N ASN A 47 0.68 8.16 -7.36
CA ASN A 47 1.38 9.15 -8.17
C ASN A 47 2.50 8.52 -9.01
N GLY A 48 2.24 8.34 -10.31
CA GLY A 48 3.22 7.79 -11.25
C GLY A 48 3.50 6.29 -11.08
N LYS A 49 2.60 5.56 -10.40
CA LYS A 49 2.67 4.11 -10.21
C LYS A 49 1.53 3.41 -10.95
N GLU A 50 1.82 2.23 -11.48
CA GLU A 50 0.79 1.34 -12.03
C GLU A 50 -0.13 0.85 -10.91
N PRO A 51 -1.45 0.75 -11.12
CA PRO A 51 -2.40 0.28 -10.10
C PRO A 51 -2.02 -1.08 -9.49
N ALA A 52 -1.54 -2.01 -10.31
CA ALA A 52 -1.10 -3.33 -9.85
C ALA A 52 0.09 -3.26 -8.87
N ALA A 53 1.00 -2.30 -9.06
CA ALA A 53 2.11 -2.09 -8.14
C ALA A 53 1.61 -1.57 -6.79
N VAL A 54 0.65 -0.63 -6.79
CA VAL A 54 0.04 -0.11 -5.56
C VAL A 54 -0.68 -1.23 -4.80
N SER A 55 -1.49 -2.05 -5.49
CA SER A 55 -2.16 -3.22 -4.89
C SER A 55 -1.16 -4.17 -4.24
N LEU A 56 -0.03 -4.45 -4.89
CA LEU A 56 1.01 -5.33 -4.33
C LEU A 56 1.58 -4.77 -3.03
N HIS A 57 1.91 -3.47 -3.00
CA HIS A 57 2.44 -2.81 -1.81
C HIS A 57 1.44 -2.81 -0.64
N LEU A 58 0.14 -2.59 -0.92
CA LEU A 58 -0.91 -2.66 0.09
C LEU A 58 -1.08 -4.09 0.63
N ALA A 59 -1.07 -5.09 -0.24
CA ALA A 59 -1.13 -6.49 0.18
C ALA A 59 0.06 -6.89 1.04
N GLN A 60 1.27 -6.53 0.62
CA GLN A 60 2.49 -6.78 1.39
C GLN A 60 2.47 -6.06 2.74
N ALA A 61 1.96 -4.84 2.81
CA ALA A 61 1.76 -4.11 4.05
C ALA A 61 0.78 -4.82 4.99
N LYS A 62 -0.35 -5.30 4.46
CA LYS A 62 -1.33 -6.04 5.24
C LYS A 62 -0.76 -7.37 5.76
N CYS A 63 -0.02 -8.12 4.95
CA CYS A 63 0.69 -9.32 5.40
C CYS A 63 1.64 -9.05 6.57
N ARG A 64 2.37 -7.92 6.55
CA ARG A 64 3.28 -7.53 7.64
C ARG A 64 2.55 -7.14 8.92
N LEU A 65 1.42 -6.43 8.81
CA LEU A 65 0.62 -5.98 9.95
C LEU A 65 -0.21 -7.12 10.58
N PHE A 66 -0.54 -8.13 9.79
CA PHE A 66 -1.39 -9.26 10.18
C PHE A 66 -0.72 -10.60 9.86
N PRO A 67 0.36 -10.97 10.58
CA PRO A 67 1.14 -12.16 10.27
C PRO A 67 0.38 -13.49 10.46
N ASP A 68 -0.74 -13.46 11.18
CA ASP A 68 -1.56 -14.65 11.46
C ASP A 68 -2.64 -14.90 10.38
N LEU A 69 -2.85 -13.97 9.44
CA LEU A 69 -3.79 -14.14 8.33
C LEU A 69 -3.14 -14.91 7.17
N ASP A 70 -3.93 -15.63 6.38
CA ASP A 70 -3.45 -16.29 5.16
C ASP A 70 -3.00 -15.22 4.14
N PRO A 71 -1.71 -15.17 3.77
CA PRO A 71 -1.22 -14.23 2.76
C PRO A 71 -1.94 -14.36 1.43
N LEU A 72 -2.41 -15.56 1.04
CA LEU A 72 -3.14 -15.76 -0.21
C LEU A 72 -4.53 -15.12 -0.17
N GLU A 73 -5.21 -15.14 0.98
CA GLU A 73 -6.46 -14.40 1.15
C GLU A 73 -6.23 -12.89 1.06
N ILE A 74 -5.17 -12.39 1.68
CA ILE A 74 -4.78 -10.98 1.58
C ILE A 74 -4.49 -10.60 0.12
N TYR A 75 -3.68 -11.37 -0.61
CA TYR A 75 -3.39 -11.07 -2.01
C TYR A 75 -4.66 -11.04 -2.88
N ARG A 76 -5.60 -11.98 -2.67
CA ARG A 76 -6.89 -11.99 -3.37
C ARG A 76 -7.74 -10.74 -3.07
N GLU A 77 -7.77 -10.27 -1.83
CA GLU A 77 -8.48 -9.02 -1.47
C GLU A 77 -7.99 -7.82 -2.27
N TYR A 78 -6.71 -7.78 -2.60
CA TYR A 78 -6.10 -6.74 -3.44
C TYR A 78 -6.12 -7.06 -4.94
N GLY A 79 -6.83 -8.11 -5.38
CA GLY A 79 -6.96 -8.51 -6.77
C GLY A 79 -5.72 -9.21 -7.36
N ILE A 80 -4.85 -9.77 -6.52
CA ILE A 80 -3.61 -10.42 -6.92
C ILE A 80 -3.81 -11.94 -6.87
N GLY A 81 -3.68 -12.60 -8.01
CA GLY A 81 -3.75 -14.07 -8.13
C GLY A 81 -4.95 -14.63 -8.91
N GLU A 82 -5.82 -13.79 -9.49
CA GLU A 82 -6.90 -14.27 -10.37
C GLU A 82 -6.47 -14.49 -11.83
N GLU A 83 -5.27 -14.06 -12.23
CA GLU A 83 -4.67 -14.46 -13.50
C GLU A 83 -3.98 -15.82 -13.31
N TYR A 84 -4.74 -16.91 -13.39
CA TYR A 84 -4.38 -18.25 -13.91
C TYR A 84 -5.54 -19.20 -13.58
N GLY A 85 -6.60 -19.12 -14.39
CA GLY A 85 -7.65 -20.14 -14.55
C GLY A 85 -7.68 -20.60 -15.99
#